data_AF-A0A7X3H0X1-F1
#
_entry.id   AF-A0A7X3H0X1-F1
#
_cell.length_a   1.000
_cell.length_b   1.000
_cell.length_c   1.000
_cell.angle_alpha   90.00
_cell.angle_beta   90.00
_cell.angle_gamma   90.00
#
_symmetry.space_group_name_H-M   'P 1'
#
loop_
_entity.id
_entity.type
_entity.pdbx_description
1 polymer ?
#
loop_
_entity_poly.entity_id
_entity_poly.type
_entity_poly.pdbx_seq_one_letter_code
_entity_poly.pdbx_strand_id
1 'polypeptide(L)' 'MYAIEFEADIRDGMVKIPDEYKLLKNGHARIVVLYDSFEENEVTEEQVEIDFSRVKAPSLAQREGVEYQRSLRDEW' A
#
# COMPACT_ATOMS: atom_id res chain seq x y z
N MET A 1 -26.61 -0.85 -9.48
CA MET A 1 -25.41 -1.13 -8.65
C MET A 1 -25.87 -2.05 -7.54
N TYR A 2 -25.21 -3.18 -7.31
CA TYR A 2 -25.62 -4.18 -6.32
C TYR A 2 -24.48 -4.43 -5.34
N ALA A 3 -24.82 -4.59 -4.07
CA ALA A 3 -23.89 -4.98 -3.01
C ALA A 3 -24.21 -6.41 -2.58
N ILE A 4 -23.18 -7.18 -2.32
CA ILE A 4 -23.28 -8.55 -1.82
C ILE A 4 -22.50 -8.59 -0.51
N GLU A 5 -23.17 -9.04 0.55
CA GLU A 5 -22.56 -9.31 1.84
C GLU A 5 -22.57 -10.82 2.04
N PHE A 6 -21.42 -11.37 2.40
CA PHE A 6 -21.25 -12.79 2.66
C PHE A 6 -20.24 -12.99 3.78
N GLU A 7 -20.39 -14.09 4.52
CA GLU A 7 -19.44 -14.52 5.53
C GLU A 7 -18.54 -15.61 4.95
N ALA A 8 -17.23 -15.49 5.16
CA ALA A 8 -16.26 -16.46 4.70
C ALA A 8 -15.07 -16.51 5.66
N ASP A 9 -14.54 -17.72 5.88
CA ASP A 9 -13.31 -17.90 6.63
C ASP A 9 -12.11 -17.37 5.83
N ILE A 10 -11.23 -16.61 6.49
CA ILE A 10 -9.89 -16.35 5.98
C ILE A 10 -9.04 -17.58 6.30
N ARG A 11 -8.51 -18.26 5.27
CA ARG A 11 -7.58 -19.39 5.43
C ARG A 11 -6.30 -19.09 4.68
N ASP A 12 -5.17 -19.12 5.39
CA ASP A 12 -3.84 -18.81 4.85
C ASP A 12 -3.79 -17.45 4.12
N GLY A 13 -4.50 -16.44 4.66
CA GLY A 13 -4.58 -15.11 4.05
C GLY A 13 -5.43 -15.02 2.77
N MET A 14 -6.10 -16.10 2.38
CA MET A 14 -7.00 -16.13 1.22
C MET A 14 -8.46 -16.14 1.65
N VAL A 15 -9.25 -15.24 1.04
CA VAL A 15 -10.72 -15.26 1.08
C VAL A 15 -11.22 -15.73 -0.27
N LYS A 16 -11.97 -16.84 -0.27
CA LYS A 16 -12.59 -17.36 -1.48
C LYS A 16 -14.02 -16.85 -1.59
N ILE A 17 -14.34 -16.20 -2.70
CA ILE A 17 -15.73 -15.82 -3.01
C ILE A 17 -16.57 -17.11 -3.11
N PRO A 18 -17.69 -17.21 -2.36
CA PRO A 18 -18.58 -18.37 -2.39
C PRO A 18 -19.06 -18.72 -3.79
N ASP A 19 -19.25 -20.02 -4.04
CA ASP A 19 -19.56 -20.55 -5.37
C ASP A 19 -20.91 -20.02 -5.93
N GLU A 20 -21.84 -19.65 -5.06
CA GLU A 20 -23.11 -19.00 -5.38
C GLU A 20 -22.95 -17.65 -6.10
N TYR A 21 -21.80 -16.99 -5.94
CA TYR A 21 -21.46 -15.73 -6.61
C TYR A 21 -20.49 -15.91 -7.80
N LYS A 22 -20.29 -17.14 -8.30
CA LYS A 22 -19.45 -17.43 -9.48
C LYS A 22 -19.80 -16.62 -10.73
N LEU A 23 -20.99 -16.06 -10.82
CA LEU A 23 -21.42 -15.18 -11.91
C LEU A 23 -20.70 -13.82 -11.91
N LEU A 24 -20.04 -13.43 -10.81
CA LEU A 24 -19.21 -12.21 -10.71
C LEU A 24 -17.88 -12.30 -11.47
N LYS A 25 -17.56 -13.43 -12.12
CA LYS A 25 -16.27 -13.75 -12.73
C LYS A 25 -15.67 -12.71 -13.69
N ASN A 26 -16.47 -11.82 -14.27
CA ASN A 26 -16.01 -10.81 -15.24
C ASN A 26 -16.40 -9.36 -14.85
N GLY A 27 -16.65 -9.08 -13.57
CA GLY A 27 -17.06 -7.76 -13.08
C GLY A 27 -16.01 -7.07 -12.20
N HIS A 28 -16.00 -5.73 -12.20
CA HIS A 28 -15.26 -4.96 -11.20
C HIS A 28 -15.98 -5.07 -9.84
N ALA A 29 -15.28 -5.53 -8.80
CA ALA A 29 -15.82 -5.67 -7.46
C ALA A 29 -15.00 -4.83 -6.46
N ARG A 30 -15.70 -4.14 -5.55
CA ARG A 30 -15.10 -3.50 -4.37
C ARG A 30 -15.38 -4.40 -3.17
N ILE A 31 -14.32 -4.87 -2.52
CA ILE A 31 -14.40 -5.72 -1.32
C ILE A 31 -14.02 -4.87 -0.11
N VAL A 32 -14.82 -4.93 0.95
CA VAL A 32 -14.52 -4.30 2.25
C VAL A 32 -14.46 -5.42 3.27
N VAL A 33 -13.31 -5.59 3.92
CA VAL A 33 -13.10 -6.62 4.94
C VAL A 33 -13.08 -5.92 6.29
N LEU A 34 -13.98 -6.31 7.18
CA LEU A 34 -13.91 -5.97 8.59
C LEU A 34 -13.26 -7.16 9.31
N TYR A 35 -12.22 -6.89 10.08
CA TYR A 35 -11.60 -7.86 10.95
C TYR A 35 -11.45 -7.21 12.32
N ASP A 36 -11.74 -7.98 13.38
CA ASP A 36 -11.34 -7.56 14.71
C ASP A 36 -9.81 -7.61 14.76
N SER A 37 -9.19 -6.54 15.25
CA SER A 37 -7.75 -6.53 15.50
C SER A 37 -7.46 -7.57 16.57
N PHE A 38 -7.17 -8.82 16.17
CA PHE A 38 -6.31 -9.66 16.99
C PHE A 38 -4.99 -8.91 17.04
N GLU A 39 -4.55 -8.63 18.27
CA GLU A 39 -3.32 -7.91 18.62
C GLU A 39 -2.34 -7.93 17.47
N GLU A 40 -1.91 -6.73 17.02
CA GLU A 40 -0.80 -6.54 16.08
C GLU A 40 0.28 -7.57 16.41
N ASN A 41 0.23 -8.73 15.77
CA ASN A 41 1.32 -9.67 15.79
C ASN A 41 2.25 -8.98 14.84
N GLU A 42 3.10 -8.16 15.45
CA GLU A 42 4.06 -7.26 14.86
C GLU A 42 4.41 -7.79 13.48
N VAL A 43 3.89 -7.14 12.45
CA VAL A 43 4.66 -7.08 11.23
C VAL A 43 5.85 -6.23 11.66
N THR A 44 6.85 -6.86 12.27
CA THR A 44 8.22 -6.39 12.20
C THR A 44 8.57 -6.44 10.73
N GLU A 45 8.02 -5.50 9.95
CA GLU A 45 8.80 -4.90 8.89
C GLU A 45 10.03 -4.41 9.65
N GLU A 46 11.11 -5.21 9.61
CA GLU A 46 12.40 -4.75 10.06
C GLU A 46 12.57 -3.38 9.41
N GLN A 47 12.49 -2.32 10.22
CA GLN A 47 12.84 -0.99 9.77
C GLN A 47 14.32 -1.10 9.45
N VAL A 48 14.62 -1.47 8.20
CA VAL A 48 15.97 -1.45 7.69
C VAL A 48 16.32 0.02 7.68
N GLU A 49 17.00 0.46 8.73
CA GLU A 49 17.57 1.78 8.82
C GLU A 49 18.51 1.94 7.62
N ILE A 50 18.02 2.62 6.58
CA ILE A 50 18.79 2.83 5.37
C ILE A 50 19.88 3.84 5.73
N ASP A 51 21.11 3.36 5.90
CA ASP A 51 22.26 4.18 6.21
C ASP A 51 22.72 4.96 4.96
N PHE A 52 22.35 6.24 4.91
CA PHE A 52 22.76 7.16 3.85
C PHE A 52 24.15 7.78 4.08
N SER A 53 24.87 7.44 5.16
CA SER A 53 26.19 8.03 5.49
C SER A 53 27.25 7.80 4.41
N ARG A 54 27.09 6.74 3.61
CA ARG A 54 28.00 6.37 2.51
C ARG A 54 27.57 6.92 1.15
N VAL A 55 26.39 7.50 1.05
CA VAL A 55 25.88 8.07 -0.21
C VAL A 55 26.55 9.42 -0.45
N LYS A 56 27.62 9.42 -1.24
CA LYS A 56 28.18 10.65 -1.80
C LYS A 56 27.33 11.05 -3.01
N ALA A 57 26.31 11.86 -2.77
CA ALA A 57 25.51 12.49 -3.81
C ALA A 57 25.99 13.95 -4.02
N PRO A 58 27.04 14.19 -4.83
CA PRO A 58 27.54 15.55 -5.06
C PRO A 58 26.49 16.49 -5.66
N SER A 59 25.48 15.95 -6.37
CA SER A 59 24.33 16.70 -6.88
C SER A 59 23.43 17.28 -5.78
N LEU A 60 23.40 16.66 -4.59
CA LEU A 60 22.66 17.15 -3.42
C LEU A 60 23.51 18.09 -2.54
N ALA A 61 24.84 18.09 -2.70
CA ALA A 61 25.74 18.94 -1.93
C ALA A 61 25.93 20.34 -2.55
N GLN A 62 25.65 20.50 -3.84
CA GLN A 62 25.94 21.73 -4.59
C GLN A 62 24.80 22.75 -4.60
N ARG A 63 23.57 22.35 -4.24
CA ARG A 63 22.42 23.24 -4.13
C ARG A 63 21.54 22.79 -2.98
N GLU A 64 20.98 23.74 -2.24
CA GLU A 64 19.94 23.44 -1.26
C GLU A 64 18.76 22.80 -2.01
N GLY A 65 18.34 21.60 -1.59
CA GLY A 65 17.31 20.84 -2.32
C GLY A 65 15.99 21.61 -2.49
N VAL A 66 15.69 22.50 -1.54
CA VAL A 66 14.54 23.41 -1.56
C VAL A 66 14.67 24.47 -2.66
N GLU A 67 15.86 25.04 -2.86
CA GLU A 67 16.09 26.02 -3.94
C GLU A 67 15.94 25.39 -5.32
N TYR A 68 16.46 24.17 -5.51
CA TYR A 68 16.30 23.43 -6.76
C TYR A 68 14.83 23.16 -7.08
N GLN A 69 14.06 22.69 -6.10
CA GLN A 69 12.61 22.48 -6.27
C GLN A 69 11.85 23.76 -6.61
N ARG A 70 12.25 24.90 -6.03
CA ARG A 70 11.64 26.21 -6.36
C ARG A 70 11.96 26.64 -7.78
N SER A 71 13.20 26.48 -8.24
CA SER A 71 13.60 26.84 -9.60
C SER A 71 12.84 26.07 -10.69
N LEU A 72 12.48 24.81 -10.44
CA LEU A 72 11.70 24.01 -11.38
C LEU A 72 10.22 24.42 -11.43
N ARG A 73 9.69 25.00 -10.35
CA ARG A 73 8.30 25.42 -10.25
C ARG A 73 8.04 26.76 -10.94
N ASP A 74 9.05 27.62 -11.00
CA ASP A 74 8.94 28.95 -11.61
C ASP A 74 9.15 28.93 -13.14
N GLU A 75 9.47 27.76 -13.74
CA GLU A 75 9.54 27.55 -15.19
C GLU A 75 8.22 27.05 -15.82
N TRP A 76 7.11 27.00 -15.06
CA TRP A 76 5.76 26.65 -15.55
C TRP A 76 4.78 27.82 -15.49
#